data_AF-A0A6M0K4X5-F1
#
_entry.id   AF-A0A6M0K4X5-F1
#
_cell.length_a   1.000
_cell.length_b   1.000
_cell.length_c   1.000
_cell.angle_alpha   90.00
_cell.angle_beta   90.00
_cell.angle_gamma   90.00
#
_symmetry.space_group_name_H-M   'P 1'
#
loop_
_entity.id
_entity.type
_entity.pdbx_description
1 polymer ?
#
loop_
_entity_poly.entity_id
_entity_poly.type
_entity_poly.pdbx_seq_one_letter_code
_entity_poly.pdbx_strand_id
1 'polypeptide(L)'
;MTPLEKTEALYRELVAGYGEGEDRELRAAAKLLMVALDRLKAHGGPGWQGMVDEYLIMLRNDPERFDRMLESNRGHSKRVSTGADGSGSLIA
;
A
#
# COMPACT_ATOMS: atom_id res chain seq x y z
N MET A 1 11.28 -1.93 -2.68
CA MET A 1 10.22 -1.71 -1.69
C MET A 1 9.18 -0.77 -2.27
N THR A 2 7.99 -1.28 -2.59
CA THR A 2 6.83 -0.51 -3.05
C THR A 2 6.28 0.35 -1.91
N PRO A 3 5.42 1.35 -2.22
CA PRO A 3 4.75 2.12 -1.18
C PRO A 3 3.97 1.26 -0.18
N LEU A 4 3.32 0.18 -0.64
CA LEU A 4 2.63 -0.75 0.26
C LEU A 4 3.61 -1.47 1.19
N GLU A 5 4.70 -2.00 0.64
CA GLU A 5 5.72 -2.69 1.45
C GLU A 5 6.36 -1.75 2.50
N LYS A 6 6.51 -0.45 2.19
CA LYS A 6 6.95 0.57 3.15
C LYS A 6 5.93 0.76 4.27
N THR A 7 4.64 0.82 3.95
CA THR A 7 3.57 0.90 4.93
C THR A 7 3.54 -0.33 5.84
N GLU A 8 3.76 -1.53 5.28
CA GLU A 8 3.86 -2.77 6.04
C GLU A 8 5.09 -2.81 6.95
N ALA A 9 6.22 -2.24 6.50
CA ALA A 9 7.40 -2.08 7.33
C ALA A 9 7.13 -1.16 8.53
N LEU A 10 6.48 -0.01 8.30
CA LEU A 10 6.05 0.89 9.37
C LEU A 10 5.08 0.20 10.35
N TYR A 11 4.13 -0.59 9.84
CA TYR A 11 3.25 -1.38 10.70
C TYR A 11 4.04 -2.31 11.63
N ARG A 12 5.01 -3.06 11.10
CA ARG A 12 5.86 -3.95 11.91
C ARG A 12 6.67 -3.19 12.96
N GLU A 13 7.19 -2.01 12.62
CA GLU A 13 7.89 -1.13 13.57
C GLU A 13 6.96 -0.66 14.71
N LEU A 14 5.72 -0.27 14.39
CA LEU A 14 4.73 0.12 15.39
C LEU A 14 4.37 -1.05 16.32
N VAL A 15 4.17 -2.25 15.76
CA VAL A 15 3.90 -3.47 16.55
C VAL A 15 5.05 -3.77 17.50
N ALA A 16 6.30 -3.67 17.03
CA ALA A 16 7.48 -3.87 17.86
C ALA A 16 7.57 -2.85 19.01
N GLY A 17 7.17 -1.60 18.77
CA GLY A 17 7.13 -0.55 19.80
C GLY A 17 6.14 -0.80 20.94
N TYR A 18 5.11 -1.62 20.74
CA TYR A 18 4.14 -2.01 21.78
C TYR A 18 4.62 -3.17 22.68
N GLY A 19 5.77 -3.79 22.40
CA GLY A 19 6.31 -4.89 23.21
C GLY A 19 5.37 -6.11 23.27
N GLU A 20 5.18 -6.68 24.46
CA GLU A 20 4.29 -7.82 24.71
C GLU A 20 2.83 -7.43 25.04
N GLY A 21 2.45 -6.17 24.82
CA GLY A 21 1.07 -5.75 25.10
C GLY A 21 0.05 -6.56 24.30
N GLU A 22 -0.99 -7.05 24.97
CA GLU A 22 -2.17 -7.68 24.35
C GLU A 22 -2.74 -6.77 23.26
N ASP A 23 -3.22 -7.31 22.14
CA ASP A 23 -3.77 -6.53 21.00
C ASP A 23 -2.82 -5.52 20.34
N ARG A 24 -1.49 -5.63 20.51
CA ARG A 24 -0.51 -4.72 19.89
C ARG A 24 -0.70 -4.54 18.38
N GLU A 25 -1.05 -5.61 17.68
CA GLU A 25 -1.31 -5.63 16.24
C GLU A 25 -2.53 -4.80 15.88
N LEU A 26 -3.64 -5.04 16.59
CA LEU A 26 -4.87 -4.27 16.42
C LEU A 26 -4.66 -2.79 16.75
N ARG A 27 -3.90 -2.47 17.82
CA ARG A 27 -3.56 -1.08 18.17
C ARG A 27 -2.73 -0.41 17.07
N ALA A 28 -1.70 -1.07 16.57
CA ALA A 28 -0.87 -0.53 15.49
C ALA A 28 -1.70 -0.29 14.21
N ALA A 29 -2.53 -1.27 13.82
CA ALA A 29 -3.40 -1.15 12.66
C ALA A 29 -4.41 0.00 12.82
N ALA A 30 -5.05 0.12 13.99
CA ALA A 30 -5.98 1.20 14.28
C ALA A 30 -5.31 2.58 14.20
N LYS A 31 -4.07 2.72 14.71
CA LYS A 31 -3.33 3.98 14.62
C LYS A 31 -2.99 4.35 13.17
N LEU A 32 -2.57 3.38 12.36
CA LEU A 32 -2.34 3.61 10.94
C LEU A 32 -3.63 4.03 10.22
N LEU A 33 -4.76 3.37 10.51
CA LEU A 33 -6.05 3.73 9.93
C LEU A 33 -6.47 5.15 10.32
N MET A 34 -6.34 5.54 11.59
CA MET A 34 -6.67 6.90 12.05
C MET A 34 -5.87 7.96 11.28
N VAL A 35 -4.56 7.75 11.11
CA VAL A 35 -3.70 8.66 10.34
C VAL A 35 -4.10 8.67 8.87
N ALA A 36 -4.36 7.51 8.27
CA ALA A 36 -4.78 7.41 6.88
C ALA A 36 -6.10 8.16 6.63
N LEU A 37 -7.09 8.00 7.50
CA LEU A 37 -8.38 8.68 7.41
C LEU A 37 -8.23 10.20 7.54
N ASP A 38 -7.35 10.69 8.42
CA ASP A 38 -7.04 12.13 8.53
C ASP A 38 -6.47 12.68 7.21
N ARG A 39 -5.55 11.94 6.57
CA ARG A 39 -4.98 12.34 5.26
C ARG A 39 -5.97 12.25 4.12
N LEU A 40 -6.82 11.21 4.08
CA LEU A 40 -7.87 11.06 3.08
C LEU A 40 -8.90 12.19 3.19
N LYS A 41 -9.31 12.53 4.42
CA LYS A 41 -10.18 13.68 4.67
C LYS A 41 -9.54 14.98 4.18
N ALA A 42 -8.24 15.18 4.42
CA ALA A 42 -7.54 16.41 4.06
C ALA A 42 -7.24 16.53 2.55
N HIS A 43 -6.98 15.43 1.86
CA HIS A 43 -6.40 15.44 0.52
C HIS A 43 -7.20 14.67 -0.55
N GLY A 44 -8.17 13.84 -0.17
CA GLY A 44 -8.84 12.90 -1.07
C GLY A 44 -9.97 13.49 -1.94
N GLY A 45 -10.28 14.79 -1.79
CA GLY A 45 -11.34 15.45 -2.56
C GLY A 45 -12.75 14.89 -2.30
N PRO A 46 -13.75 15.21 -3.13
CA PRO A 46 -15.15 14.82 -2.86
C PRO A 46 -15.42 13.30 -2.79
N GLY A 47 -14.53 12.46 -3.32
CA GLY A 47 -14.76 11.01 -3.48
C GLY A 47 -14.07 10.09 -2.47
N TRP A 48 -13.35 10.63 -1.49
CA TRP A 48 -12.51 9.79 -0.61
C TRP A 48 -13.31 8.78 0.23
N GLN A 49 -14.53 9.14 0.64
CA GLN A 49 -15.40 8.25 1.43
C GLN A 49 -15.84 7.04 0.59
N GLY A 50 -16.29 7.28 -0.65
CA GLY A 50 -16.68 6.20 -1.55
C GLY A 50 -15.54 5.20 -1.81
N MET A 51 -14.31 5.70 -1.97
CA MET A 51 -13.14 4.83 -2.10
C MET A 51 -12.91 3.95 -0.85
N VAL A 52 -13.05 4.50 0.36
CA VAL A 52 -12.95 3.72 1.59
C VAL A 52 -14.06 2.67 1.67
N ASP A 53 -15.29 3.06 1.35
CA ASP A 53 -16.44 2.16 1.36
C ASP A 53 -16.27 1.00 0.37
N GLU A 54 -15.70 1.26 -0.81
CA GLU A 54 -15.38 0.22 -1.80
C GLU A 54 -14.39 -0.82 -1.24
N TYR A 55 -13.36 -0.40 -0.51
CA TYR A 55 -12.43 -1.33 0.14
C TYR A 55 -13.11 -2.16 1.22
N LEU A 56 -13.99 -1.55 2.03
CA LEU A 56 -14.74 -2.26 3.06
C LEU A 56 -15.75 -3.25 2.47
N ILE A 57 -16.43 -2.86 1.39
CA ILE A 57 -17.34 -3.72 0.63
C ILE A 57 -16.56 -4.90 0.04
N MET A 58 -15.38 -4.65 -0.54
CA MET A 58 -14.52 -5.70 -1.08
C MET A 58 -14.09 -6.70 0.00
N LEU A 59 -13.58 -6.21 1.13
CA LEU A 59 -13.19 -7.06 2.27
C LEU A 59 -14.34 -7.96 2.75
N ARG A 60 -15.57 -7.43 2.80
CA ARG A 60 -16.75 -8.18 3.26
C ARG A 60 -17.24 -9.20 2.24
N ASN A 61 -17.23 -8.86 0.95
CA ASN A 61 -17.93 -9.61 -0.08
C ASN A 61 -17.00 -10.48 -0.95
N ASP A 62 -15.72 -10.12 -1.09
CA ASP A 62 -14.72 -10.80 -1.93
C ASP A 62 -13.30 -10.62 -1.35
N PRO A 63 -13.00 -11.28 -0.20
CA PRO A 63 -11.71 -11.14 0.48
C PRO A 63 -10.54 -11.63 -0.38
N GLU A 64 -10.75 -12.65 -1.23
CA GLU A 64 -9.70 -13.14 -2.13
C GLU A 64 -9.28 -12.08 -3.15
N ARG A 65 -10.23 -11.28 -3.66
CA ARG A 65 -9.90 -10.15 -4.54
C ARG A 65 -9.11 -9.08 -3.80
N PHE A 66 -9.42 -8.84 -2.54
CA PHE A 66 -8.64 -7.92 -1.71
C PHE A 66 -7.20 -8.41 -1.54
N ASP A 67 -7.00 -9.71 -1.28
CA ASP A 67 -5.68 -10.31 -1.18
C ASP A 67 -4.89 -10.21 -2.49
N ARG A 68 -5.55 -10.53 -3.63
CA ARG A 68 -4.94 -10.36 -4.96
C ARG A 68 -4.53 -8.90 -5.22
N MET A 69 -5.32 -7.93 -4.76
CA MET A 69 -5.00 -6.51 -4.87
C MET A 69 -3.77 -6.14 -4.03
N LEU A 70 -3.67 -6.65 -2.79
CA LEU A 70 -2.48 -6.45 -1.95
C LEU A 70 -1.22 -7.04 -2.58
N GLU A 71 -1.29 -8.28 -3.05
CA GLU A 71 -0.18 -8.96 -3.73
C GLU A 71 0.31 -8.19 -4.97
N SER A 72 -0.63 -7.68 -5.77
CA SER A 72 -0.28 -6.85 -6.92
C SER A 72 0.50 -5.60 -6.48
N ASN A 73 0.13 -4.97 -5.37
CA ASN A 73 0.82 -3.78 -4.86
C ASN A 73 2.18 -4.06 -4.20
N ARG A 74 2.46 -5.30 -3.77
CA ARG A 74 3.78 -5.72 -3.27
C ARG A 74 4.79 -5.93 -4.42
N GLY A 75 4.34 -6.41 -5.58
CA GLY A 75 5.21 -6.79 -6.70
C GLY A 75 5.61 -5.70 -7.71
N HIS A 76 4.97 -4.52 -7.73
CA HIS A 76 5.25 -3.48 -8.73
C HIS A 76 6.49 -2.62 -8.41
N SER A 77 7.67 -3.26 -8.29
CA SER A 77 8.92 -2.55 -8.58
C SER A 77 9.11 -2.55 -10.10
N LYS A 78 8.74 -1.41 -10.72
CA LYS A 78 9.06 -0.97 -12.08
C LYS A 78 10.14 -1.84 -12.75
N ARG A 79 9.76 -2.71 -13.69
CA ARG A 79 10.63 -2.95 -14.85
C ARG A 79 10.80 -1.57 -15.46
N VAL A 80 11.97 -0.97 -15.26
CA VAL A 80 12.43 0.15 -16.08
C VAL A 80 12.26 -0.35 -17.51
N SER A 81 11.33 0.25 -18.25
CA SER A 81 11.36 0.20 -19.70
C SER A 81 12.69 0.84 -20.08
N THR A 82 13.73 0.01 -20.17
CA THR A 82 14.99 0.39 -20.79
C THR A 82 14.63 0.69 -22.23
N GLY A 83 14.39 1.96 -22.52
CA GLY A 83 14.48 2.47 -23.88
C GLY A 83 15.87 2.11 -24.37
N ALA A 84 15.93 1.13 -25.26
CA ALA A 84 17.13 0.84 -26.01
C ALA A 84 17.27 1.93 -27.08
N ASP A 85 17.74 3.10 -26.66
CA ASP A 85 18.39 4.05 -27.56
C ASP A 85 19.90 3.79 -27.50
N GLY A 86 20.49 3.56 -28.68
CA GLY A 86 21.90 3.80 -28.93
C GLY A 86 22.82 2.58 -28.97
N SER A 87 22.82 1.86 -30.10
CA SER A 87 24.07 1.35 -30.67
C SER A 87 24.18 1.89 -32.09
N GLY A 88 24.90 3.01 -32.21
CA GLY A 88 25.59 3.30 -33.45
C GLY A 88 26.74 2.32 -33.64
N SER A 89 26.92 1.81 -34.85
CA SER A 89 28.23 1.41 -35.37
C SER A 89 28.19 1.39 -36.89
N LEU A 90 28.76 2.46 -37.47
CA LEU A 90 29.66 2.53 -38.62
C LEU A 90 29.77 1.27 -39.50
N ILE A 91 29.63 1.44 -40.83
CA ILE A 91 30.76 1.31 -41.77
C ILE A 91 30.39 1.69 -43.22
N ALA A 92 31.29 2.50 -43.80
CA ALA A 92 31.73 2.64 -45.20
C ALA A 92 30.71 2.72 -46.35
#